data_AF-A0A8H5DBP0-F1
#
_entry.id   AF-A0A8H5DBP0-F1
#
_cell.length_a   1.000
_cell.length_b   1.000
_cell.length_c   1.000
_cell.angle_alpha   90.00
_cell.angle_beta   90.00
_cell.angle_gamma   90.00
#
_symmetry.space_group_name_H-M   'P 1'
#
loop_
_entity.id
_entity.type
_entity.pdbx_description
1 polymer ?
#
loop_
_entity_poly.entity_id
_entity_poly.type
_entity_poly.pdbx_seq_one_letter_code
_entity_poly.pdbx_strand_id
1 'polypeptide(L)'
;MIDFKLTSSPSQSLMHENSCLHVGYAESLDGRWITAAWTDNRGQRQATTSYSITRSRTPDRSMSHNKAAIIAEIWATTLAMISIWKVHWRVIITKSGPMEQKEVEWWQAASTLDDRYSFTMVLMSVDTNPSLQLVPPVIKIPHAATSAFYSTPVSTPQATIVSPEQTTTPATPMRDASTLAATPGAESVAEADADSFLIDATDQTWGAVVGHRLGNSTTLLEVRPALASGYLIKRTGTKLEEPPVVMEVNLVHTEATPRAYEPLLREMLCYFRNLGTLARARGVVDREMDVRPWHIAAAEKGVRALHLLL
;
A
#
# COMPACT_ATOMS: atom_id res chain seq x y z
N MET A 1 -6.95 -14.97 16.65
CA MET A 1 -6.85 -15.99 17.71
C MET A 1 -5.69 -15.56 18.61
N ILE A 2 -5.95 -15.26 19.88
CA ILE A 2 -4.89 -14.90 20.83
C ILE A 2 -4.26 -16.22 21.29
N ASP A 3 -2.98 -16.42 20.98
CA ASP A 3 -2.25 -17.62 21.35
C ASP A 3 -1.71 -17.42 22.77
N PHE A 4 -2.39 -18.01 23.76
CA PHE A 4 -1.99 -17.91 25.16
C PHE A 4 -0.85 -18.88 25.45
N LYS A 5 0.38 -18.37 25.51
CA LYS A 5 1.55 -19.13 25.96
C LYS A 5 1.92 -18.70 27.38
N LEU A 6 2.01 -19.67 28.29
CA LEU A 6 2.55 -19.47 29.64
C LEU A 6 4.08 -19.39 29.55
N THR A 7 4.63 -18.17 29.57
CA THR A 7 6.08 -17.95 29.63
C THR A 7 6.51 -17.75 31.10
N SER A 8 7.68 -18.27 31.47
CA SER A 8 8.25 -18.11 32.83
C SER A 8 8.60 -16.66 33.17
N SER A 9 8.68 -15.79 32.16
CA SER A 9 8.85 -14.35 32.29
C SER A 9 7.70 -13.66 31.53
N PRO A 10 6.69 -13.13 32.22
CA PRO A 10 5.55 -12.49 31.58
C PRO A 10 5.96 -11.16 30.94
N SER A 11 5.43 -10.86 29.76
CA SER A 11 5.60 -9.57 29.10
C SER A 11 5.08 -8.44 29.96
N GLN A 12 5.76 -7.28 29.97
CA GLN A 12 5.31 -6.11 30.74
C GLN A 12 3.91 -5.62 30.33
N SER A 13 3.53 -5.84 29.06
CA SER A 13 2.19 -5.51 28.58
C SER A 13 1.77 -6.50 27.48
N LEU A 14 0.77 -7.33 27.78
CA LEU A 14 0.16 -8.22 26.80
C LEU A 14 -0.48 -7.47 25.64
N MET A 15 -0.93 -6.23 25.87
CA MET A 15 -1.53 -5.38 24.83
C MET A 15 -0.49 -4.87 23.82
N HIS A 16 0.78 -4.79 24.22
CA HIS A 16 1.87 -4.30 23.38
C HIS A 16 2.78 -5.43 22.87
N GLU A 17 2.57 -6.66 23.31
CA GLU A 17 3.30 -7.82 22.80
C GLU A 17 3.11 -7.97 21.29
N ASN A 18 4.20 -8.22 20.57
CA ASN A 18 4.26 -8.30 19.10
C ASN A 18 3.87 -6.99 18.38
N SER A 19 3.97 -5.83 19.06
CA SER A 19 3.87 -4.53 18.40
C SER A 19 4.88 -4.40 17.28
N CYS A 20 4.48 -3.80 16.16
CA CYS A 20 5.37 -3.59 15.02
C CYS A 20 5.93 -2.17 15.02
N LEU A 21 7.23 -2.08 14.74
CA LEU A 21 7.90 -0.85 14.33
C LEU A 21 8.36 -1.02 12.88
N HIS A 22 7.88 -0.15 12.00
CA HIS A 22 8.27 -0.11 10.60
C HIS A 22 9.37 0.94 10.41
N VAL A 23 10.44 0.55 9.73
CA VAL A 23 11.57 1.39 9.37
C VAL A 23 11.68 1.40 7.85
N GLY A 24 11.38 2.52 7.23
CA GLY A 24 11.60 2.75 5.81
C GLY A 24 12.92 3.47 5.59
N TYR A 25 13.71 3.07 4.59
CA TYR A 25 14.85 3.87 4.18
C TYR A 25 15.06 3.86 2.66
N ALA A 26 15.67 4.91 2.16
CA ALA A 26 15.99 5.08 0.74
C ALA A 26 17.40 5.67 0.60
N GLU A 27 18.04 5.38 -0.52
CA GLU A 27 19.32 5.96 -0.92
C GLU A 27 19.11 6.87 -2.14
N SER A 28 19.81 8.01 -2.19
CA SER A 28 19.78 8.89 -3.36
C SER A 28 20.48 8.25 -4.56
N LEU A 29 20.07 8.62 -5.78
CA LEU A 29 20.63 8.08 -7.03
C LEU A 29 22.14 8.31 -7.19
N ASP A 30 22.66 9.37 -6.58
CA ASP A 30 24.07 9.72 -6.57
C ASP A 30 24.87 9.05 -5.42
N GLY A 31 24.22 8.23 -4.59
CA GLY A 31 24.83 7.51 -3.47
C GLY A 31 25.39 8.41 -2.37
N ARG A 32 24.92 9.66 -2.27
CA ARG A 32 25.41 10.65 -1.28
C ARG A 32 24.54 10.74 -0.02
N TRP A 33 23.30 10.27 -0.08
CA TRP A 33 22.33 10.44 0.99
C TRP A 33 21.59 9.14 1.28
N ILE A 34 21.36 8.88 2.56
CA ILE A 34 20.39 7.89 3.03
C ILE A 34 19.39 8.62 3.91
N THR A 35 18.10 8.45 3.66
CA THR A 35 17.05 8.91 4.59
C THR A 35 16.36 7.69 5.17
N ALA A 36 16.18 7.68 6.49
CA ALA A 36 15.38 6.69 7.21
C ALA A 36 14.15 7.36 7.85
N ALA A 37 13.06 6.62 7.94
CA ALA A 37 11.82 7.03 8.58
C ALA A 37 11.23 5.86 9.39
N TRP A 38 10.71 6.16 10.58
CA TRP A 38 10.18 5.16 11.51
C TRP A 38 8.70 5.41 11.75
N THR A 39 7.90 4.36 11.84
CA THR A 39 6.52 4.47 12.30
C THR A 39 5.98 3.21 12.94
N ASP A 40 5.13 3.33 13.95
CA ASP A 40 4.34 2.19 14.44
C ASP A 40 3.16 1.87 13.50
N ASN A 41 2.47 0.75 13.75
CA ASN A 41 1.30 0.32 12.96
C ASN A 41 0.14 1.34 12.89
N ARG A 42 0.11 2.32 13.79
CA ARG A 42 -0.98 3.29 13.94
C ARG A 42 -0.57 4.70 13.51
N GLY A 43 0.68 4.92 13.14
CA GLY A 43 1.21 6.26 12.88
C GLY A 43 1.30 7.17 14.11
N GLN A 44 1.25 6.62 15.33
CA GLN A 44 1.29 7.43 16.55
C GLN A 44 2.71 7.88 16.88
N ARG A 45 3.69 7.04 16.55
CA ARG A 45 5.11 7.35 16.67
C ARG A 45 5.69 7.48 15.28
N GLN A 46 6.34 8.60 15.01
CA GLN A 46 6.96 8.90 13.73
C GLN A 46 8.29 9.62 13.96
N ALA A 47 9.31 9.24 13.20
CA ALA A 47 10.60 9.92 13.16
C ALA A 47 11.15 9.88 11.73
N THR A 48 12.03 10.82 11.38
CA THR A 48 12.73 10.85 10.09
C THR A 48 14.10 11.47 10.27
N THR A 49 15.12 10.87 9.67
CA THR A 49 16.51 11.32 9.76
C THR A 49 17.20 11.10 8.42
N SER A 50 18.06 12.04 8.02
CA SER A 50 18.87 11.93 6.80
C SER A 50 20.35 11.99 7.11
N TYR A 51 21.11 11.14 6.45
CA TYR A 51 22.53 10.91 6.65
C TYR A 51 23.28 11.20 5.37
N SER A 52 24.37 11.96 5.46
CA SER A 52 25.29 12.14 4.35
C SER A 52 26.32 11.01 4.33
N ILE A 53 26.44 10.33 3.20
CA ILE A 53 27.53 9.40 2.92
C ILE A 53 28.73 10.26 2.51
N THR A 54 29.49 10.75 3.49
CA THR A 54 30.63 11.63 3.23
C THR A 54 31.66 10.90 2.34
N ARG A 55 32.14 11.58 1.29
CA ARG A 55 33.17 11.04 0.39
C ARG A 55 34.52 11.10 1.12
N SER A 56 35.00 9.98 1.65
CA SER A 56 36.42 9.90 2.02
C SER A 56 37.28 9.94 0.76
N ARG A 57 38.50 10.48 0.87
CA ARG A 57 39.49 10.50 -0.21
C ARG A 57 39.89 9.10 -0.71
N THR A 58 39.48 8.04 -0.02
CA THR A 58 39.61 6.64 -0.46
C THR A 58 38.25 6.12 -0.94
N PRO A 59 38.09 5.83 -2.25
CA PRO A 59 36.77 5.84 -2.89
C PRO A 59 35.85 4.67 -2.52
N ASP A 60 36.36 3.46 -2.25
CA ASP A 60 35.52 2.26 -2.21
C ASP A 60 35.32 1.69 -0.78
N ARG A 61 36.43 1.43 -0.07
CA ARG A 61 36.37 0.91 1.31
C ARG A 61 35.63 1.85 2.27
N SER A 62 35.74 3.16 2.05
CA SER A 62 35.09 4.13 2.92
C SER A 62 33.59 4.23 2.72
N MET A 63 33.06 4.08 1.51
CA MET A 63 31.61 4.19 1.29
C MET A 63 30.87 3.05 1.95
N SER A 64 31.36 1.81 1.78
CA SER A 64 30.73 0.66 2.42
C SER A 64 30.80 0.71 3.94
N HIS A 65 31.91 1.20 4.52
CA HIS A 65 32.02 1.43 5.95
C HIS A 65 31.06 2.52 6.45
N ASN A 66 30.91 3.61 5.70
CA ASN A 66 29.96 4.68 6.03
C ASN A 66 28.52 4.19 6.00
N LYS A 67 28.13 3.39 5.00
CA LYS A 67 26.80 2.77 4.94
C LYS A 67 26.55 1.83 6.12
N ALA A 68 27.52 0.99 6.48
CA ALA A 68 27.43 0.12 7.65
C ALA A 68 27.26 0.92 8.96
N ALA A 69 28.01 2.02 9.12
CA ALA A 69 27.88 2.91 10.27
C ALA A 69 26.49 3.59 10.33
N ILE A 70 25.97 4.05 9.19
CA ILE A 70 24.61 4.62 9.10
C ILE A 70 23.56 3.57 9.48
N ILE A 71 23.68 2.33 9.00
CA ILE A 71 22.79 1.23 9.39
C ILE A 71 22.82 0.97 10.90
N ALA A 72 24.01 0.95 11.49
CA ALA A 72 24.16 0.80 12.95
C ALA A 72 23.51 1.97 13.71
N GLU A 73 23.58 3.20 13.20
CA GLU A 73 22.91 4.37 13.80
C GLU A 73 21.39 4.32 13.65
N ILE A 74 20.88 3.90 12.48
CA ILE A 74 19.45 3.67 12.26
C ILE A 74 18.96 2.59 13.23
N TRP A 75 19.74 1.52 13.43
CA TRP A 75 19.44 0.47 14.40
C TRP A 75 19.45 0.97 15.84
N ALA A 76 20.44 1.77 16.26
CA ALA A 76 20.48 2.37 17.58
C ALA A 76 19.23 3.24 17.86
N THR A 77 18.80 4.03 16.87
CA THR A 77 17.55 4.80 16.94
C THR A 77 16.33 3.88 17.07
N THR A 78 16.32 2.77 16.33
CA THR A 78 15.27 1.74 16.38
C THR A 78 15.17 1.13 17.78
N LEU A 79 16.29 0.76 18.40
CA LEU A 79 16.35 0.27 19.78
C LEU A 79 15.81 1.30 20.78
N ALA A 80 16.17 2.57 20.63
CA ALA A 80 15.64 3.65 21.46
C ALA A 80 14.11 3.76 21.34
N MET A 81 13.54 3.61 20.14
CA MET A 81 12.08 3.65 19.94
C MET A 81 11.34 2.47 20.57
N ILE A 82 11.87 1.25 20.45
CA ILE A 82 11.23 0.05 21.04
C ILE A 82 11.46 -0.08 22.55
N SER A 83 12.41 0.67 23.12
CA SER A 83 12.72 0.66 24.55
C SER A 83 11.57 1.12 25.46
N ILE A 84 10.52 1.72 24.91
CA ILE A 84 9.35 2.16 25.68
C ILE A 84 8.67 1.00 26.44
N TRP A 85 8.64 -0.19 25.85
CA TRP A 85 7.94 -1.35 26.40
C TRP A 85 8.90 -2.54 26.37
N LYS A 86 9.11 -3.18 27.53
CA LYS A 86 9.86 -4.45 27.59
C LYS A 86 8.92 -5.61 27.20
N VAL A 87 8.66 -5.70 25.91
CA VAL A 87 7.83 -6.71 25.25
C VAL A 87 8.58 -7.24 24.03
N HIS A 88 8.09 -8.31 23.40
CA HIS A 88 8.62 -8.71 22.11
C HIS A 88 8.15 -7.74 21.01
N TRP A 89 9.10 -7.20 20.25
CA TRP A 89 8.82 -6.30 19.12
C TRP A 89 8.99 -7.00 17.78
N ARG A 90 8.21 -6.60 16.78
CA ARG A 90 8.46 -6.96 15.38
C ARG A 90 9.04 -5.73 14.70
N VAL A 91 10.28 -5.83 14.23
CA VAL A 91 10.97 -4.73 13.54
C VAL A 91 10.99 -5.05 12.05
N ILE A 92 10.24 -4.26 11.27
CA ILE A 92 10.11 -4.43 9.82
C ILE A 92 10.96 -3.35 9.16
N ILE A 93 12.09 -3.74 8.56
CA ILE A 93 13.01 -2.84 7.89
C ILE A 93 12.82 -2.97 6.40
N THR A 94 12.42 -1.88 5.75
CA THR A 94 12.03 -1.86 4.34
C THR A 94 12.86 -0.86 3.58
N LYS A 95 13.63 -1.34 2.60
CA LYS A 95 14.38 -0.50 1.67
C LYS A 95 13.51 -0.10 0.49
N SER A 96 13.56 1.17 0.07
CA SER A 96 13.10 1.52 -1.28
C SER A 96 14.18 1.21 -2.31
N GLY A 97 13.86 0.30 -3.23
CA GLY A 97 14.81 -0.32 -4.14
C GLY A 97 15.43 -1.60 -3.58
N PRO A 98 16.28 -2.27 -4.38
CA PRO A 98 16.80 -3.58 -4.04
C PRO A 98 17.78 -3.54 -2.87
N MET A 99 17.66 -4.54 -1.99
CA MET A 99 18.55 -4.70 -0.83
C MET A 99 19.72 -5.62 -1.17
N GLU A 100 20.94 -5.13 -1.00
CA GLU A 100 22.16 -5.90 -1.31
C GLU A 100 22.47 -6.94 -0.24
N GLN A 101 23.16 -8.02 -0.60
CA GLN A 101 23.51 -9.07 0.37
C GLN A 101 24.38 -8.53 1.52
N LYS A 102 25.32 -7.64 1.21
CA LYS A 102 26.16 -6.98 2.21
C LYS A 102 25.36 -6.10 3.17
N GLU A 103 24.28 -5.50 2.68
CA GLU A 103 23.36 -4.70 3.48
C GLU A 103 22.52 -5.57 4.42
N VAL A 104 22.07 -6.76 3.96
CA VAL A 104 21.47 -7.78 4.82
C VAL A 104 22.43 -8.17 5.94
N GLU A 105 23.69 -8.43 5.62
CA GLU A 105 24.72 -8.77 6.62
C GLU A 105 24.95 -7.65 7.64
N TRP A 106 24.94 -6.38 7.21
CA TRP A 106 25.04 -5.23 8.12
C TRP A 106 23.83 -5.12 9.05
N TRP A 107 22.62 -5.35 8.55
CA TRP A 107 21.42 -5.38 9.39
C TRP A 107 21.47 -6.51 10.41
N GLN A 108 21.89 -7.71 9.99
CA GLN A 108 22.07 -8.85 10.89
C GLN A 108 23.13 -8.54 11.96
N ALA A 109 24.30 -8.04 11.56
CA ALA A 109 25.36 -7.65 12.49
C ALA A 109 24.87 -6.59 13.50
N ALA A 110 24.20 -5.53 13.03
CA ALA A 110 23.65 -4.48 13.89
C ALA A 110 22.64 -5.04 14.89
N SER A 111 21.77 -5.96 14.46
CA SER A 111 20.75 -6.58 15.33
C SER A 111 21.35 -7.39 16.49
N THR A 112 22.57 -7.90 16.33
CA THR A 112 23.27 -8.67 17.38
C THR A 112 24.09 -7.83 18.36
N LEU A 113 24.18 -6.51 18.16
CA LEU A 113 25.00 -5.63 19.01
C LEU A 113 24.44 -5.46 20.43
N ASP A 114 23.14 -5.66 20.62
CA ASP A 114 22.46 -5.45 21.90
C ASP A 114 21.41 -6.56 22.13
N ASP A 115 21.71 -7.47 23.05
CA ASP A 115 20.86 -8.61 23.41
C ASP A 115 19.78 -8.27 24.45
N ARG A 116 19.73 -7.02 24.92
CA ARG A 116 18.78 -6.60 25.98
C ARG A 116 17.34 -6.47 25.47
N TYR A 117 17.14 -6.40 24.16
CA TYR A 117 15.84 -6.20 23.54
C TYR A 117 15.33 -7.51 22.93
N SER A 118 14.06 -7.83 23.18
CA SER A 118 13.41 -8.96 22.53
C SER A 118 12.72 -8.49 21.25
N PHE A 119 13.16 -9.00 20.09
CA PHE A 119 12.56 -8.65 18.82
C PHE A 119 12.67 -9.77 17.78
N THR A 120 11.83 -9.70 16.75
CA THR A 120 11.99 -10.41 15.48
C THR A 120 12.27 -9.37 14.39
N MET A 121 13.35 -9.56 13.63
CA MET A 121 13.69 -8.70 12.49
C MET A 121 13.16 -9.29 11.18
N VAL A 122 12.53 -8.43 10.36
CA VAL A 122 12.08 -8.76 9.00
C VAL A 122 12.68 -7.72 8.07
N LEU A 123 13.43 -8.18 7.06
CA LEU A 123 13.97 -7.30 6.02
C LEU A 123 13.14 -7.43 4.76
N MET A 124 12.75 -6.30 4.20
CA MET A 124 11.93 -6.19 3.02
C MET A 124 12.53 -5.18 2.05
N SER A 125 12.20 -5.33 0.77
CA SER A 125 12.42 -4.29 -0.24
C SER A 125 11.12 -3.98 -0.94
N VAL A 126 11.01 -2.75 -1.44
CA VAL A 126 9.90 -2.33 -2.30
C VAL A 126 10.42 -1.73 -3.58
N ASP A 127 9.72 -2.01 -4.68
CA ASP A 127 9.90 -1.28 -5.93
C ASP A 127 8.66 -0.40 -6.14
N THR A 128 8.89 0.91 -6.15
CA THR A 128 7.85 1.94 -6.30
C THR A 128 7.55 2.24 -7.77
N ASN A 129 8.31 1.65 -8.69
CA ASN A 129 8.08 1.70 -10.14
C ASN A 129 8.38 0.33 -10.77
N PRO A 130 7.60 -0.72 -10.42
CA PRO A 130 7.90 -2.08 -10.85
C PRO A 130 7.74 -2.27 -12.35
N SER A 131 8.55 -3.18 -12.90
CA SER A 131 8.52 -3.49 -14.34
C SER A 131 7.22 -4.18 -14.78
N LEU A 132 6.58 -4.94 -13.87
CA LEU A 132 5.30 -5.58 -14.15
C LEU A 132 4.16 -4.56 -14.02
N GLN A 133 3.54 -4.23 -15.14
CA GLN A 133 2.39 -3.33 -15.18
C GLN A 133 1.08 -4.10 -15.34
N LEU A 134 0.05 -3.69 -14.60
CA LEU A 134 -1.31 -4.19 -14.76
C LEU A 134 -2.04 -3.35 -15.81
N VAL A 135 -2.41 -3.98 -16.91
CA VAL A 135 -3.10 -3.31 -18.02
C VAL A 135 -4.62 -3.46 -17.84
N PRO A 136 -5.38 -2.35 -17.89
CA PRO A 136 -6.84 -2.38 -17.86
C PRO A 136 -7.45 -3.25 -18.97
N PRO A 137 -8.59 -3.90 -18.73
CA PRO A 137 -9.28 -4.67 -19.77
C PRO A 137 -9.79 -3.75 -20.89
N VAL A 138 -9.76 -4.24 -22.13
CA VAL A 138 -10.34 -3.50 -23.28
C VAL A 138 -11.86 -3.44 -23.14
N ILE A 139 -12.41 -2.23 -22.98
CA ILE A 139 -13.86 -2.03 -22.92
C ILE A 139 -14.43 -2.07 -24.35
N LYS A 140 -15.28 -3.05 -24.63
CA LYS A 140 -16.06 -3.08 -25.88
C LYS A 140 -17.24 -2.12 -25.71
N ILE A 141 -17.20 -0.98 -26.37
CA ILE A 141 -18.33 -0.03 -26.40
C ILE A 141 -19.53 -0.76 -27.05
N PRO A 142 -20.67 -0.92 -26.35
CA PRO A 142 -21.85 -1.51 -26.95
C PRO A 142 -22.35 -0.64 -28.10
N HIS A 143 -22.55 -1.24 -29.28
CA HIS A 143 -23.03 -0.58 -30.51
C HIS A 143 -24.41 0.10 -30.35
N ALA A 144 -25.14 -0.16 -29.27
CA ALA A 144 -26.42 0.47 -28.95
C ALA A 144 -26.28 1.88 -28.35
N ALA A 145 -25.09 2.28 -27.89
CA ALA A 145 -24.87 3.63 -27.35
C ALA A 145 -24.75 4.70 -28.44
N THR A 146 -24.38 4.31 -29.67
CA THR A 146 -24.26 5.25 -30.80
C THR A 146 -25.61 5.65 -31.39
N SER A 147 -26.67 4.84 -31.23
CA SER A 147 -28.02 5.17 -31.71
C SER A 147 -28.73 6.25 -30.88
N ALA A 148 -28.28 6.51 -29.64
CA ALA A 148 -28.84 7.58 -28.80
C ALA A 148 -28.35 8.98 -29.20
N PHE A 149 -27.26 9.09 -29.97
CA PHE A 149 -26.73 10.37 -30.45
C PHE A 149 -27.35 10.85 -31.77
N TYR A 150 -28.23 10.05 -32.40
CA TYR A 150 -28.90 10.37 -33.66
C TYR A 150 -30.41 10.62 -33.51
N SER A 151 -30.95 10.80 -32.29
CA SER A 151 -32.30 11.35 -32.14
C SER A 151 -32.25 12.88 -32.27
N THR A 152 -32.45 13.37 -33.50
CA THR A 152 -32.79 14.78 -33.71
C THR A 152 -34.06 15.12 -32.93
N PRO A 153 -34.13 16.23 -32.20
CA PRO A 153 -35.36 16.62 -31.49
C PRO A 153 -36.40 17.01 -32.54
N VAL A 154 -37.40 16.16 -32.77
CA VAL A 154 -38.55 16.54 -33.60
C VAL A 154 -39.49 17.39 -32.75
N SER A 155 -39.35 18.70 -32.89
CA SER A 155 -40.40 19.67 -32.61
C SER A 155 -41.42 19.62 -33.75
N THR A 156 -42.62 19.08 -33.51
CA THR A 156 -43.86 19.51 -34.18
C THR A 156 -45.09 18.88 -33.49
N PRO A 157 -46.11 19.67 -33.11
CA PRO A 157 -47.36 19.14 -32.59
C PRO A 157 -48.26 18.76 -33.79
N GLN A 158 -48.68 17.50 -33.89
CA GLN A 158 -49.69 17.12 -34.87
C GLN A 158 -51.06 17.13 -34.20
N ALA A 159 -51.85 18.16 -34.52
CA ALA A 159 -53.24 18.31 -34.13
C ALA A 159 -54.15 17.70 -35.19
N THR A 160 -54.91 16.66 -34.85
CA THR A 160 -56.18 16.32 -35.54
C THR A 160 -57.12 15.54 -34.59
N ILE A 161 -58.00 16.29 -33.91
CA ILE A 161 -59.47 16.08 -33.67
C ILE A 161 -60.04 14.74 -34.22
N VAL A 162 -60.86 13.94 -33.51
CA VAL A 162 -62.26 14.23 -33.07
C VAL A 162 -62.77 13.35 -31.88
N SER A 163 -63.36 14.04 -30.88
CA SER A 163 -64.51 13.77 -29.97
C SER A 163 -64.69 12.58 -28.99
N PRO A 164 -65.44 12.80 -27.87
CA PRO A 164 -65.42 11.99 -26.65
C PRO A 164 -66.71 11.20 -26.38
N GLU A 165 -66.61 10.04 -25.73
CA GLU A 165 -67.74 9.45 -24.99
C GLU A 165 -67.29 8.89 -23.64
N GLN A 166 -67.84 9.48 -22.57
CA GLN A 166 -67.87 8.91 -21.23
C GLN A 166 -68.75 7.65 -21.24
N THR A 167 -68.42 6.62 -20.45
CA THR A 167 -69.16 6.22 -19.23
C THR A 167 -68.72 4.83 -18.73
N THR A 168 -68.78 4.64 -17.40
CA THR A 168 -68.84 3.40 -16.60
C THR A 168 -67.57 2.60 -16.25
N THR A 169 -67.16 2.77 -14.98
CA THR A 169 -66.67 1.79 -13.97
C THR A 169 -65.70 0.67 -14.35
N PRO A 170 -64.60 0.45 -13.58
CA PRO A 170 -63.58 -0.54 -13.89
C PRO A 170 -63.99 -1.94 -13.45
N ALA A 171 -63.94 -2.90 -14.38
CA ALA A 171 -63.83 -4.32 -14.08
C ALA A 171 -62.35 -4.71 -14.00
N THR A 172 -61.92 -5.19 -12.85
CA THR A 172 -60.64 -5.89 -12.68
C THR A 172 -60.65 -7.21 -13.45
N PRO A 173 -59.53 -7.54 -14.13
CA PRO A 173 -58.99 -8.88 -13.96
C PRO A 173 -57.48 -8.87 -13.75
N MET A 174 -57.07 -9.60 -12.72
CA MET A 174 -55.85 -10.39 -12.56
C MET A 174 -54.60 -10.03 -13.39
N ARG A 175 -53.57 -9.61 -12.64
CA ARG A 175 -52.30 -10.32 -12.46
C ARG A 175 -51.75 -10.99 -13.73
N ASP A 176 -50.87 -10.27 -14.42
CA ASP A 176 -49.65 -10.87 -14.95
C ASP A 176 -48.51 -9.85 -14.98
N ALA A 177 -47.32 -10.39 -14.71
CA ALA A 177 -46.09 -9.67 -14.49
C ALA A 177 -45.61 -8.95 -15.76
N SER A 178 -45.33 -7.65 -15.65
CA SER A 178 -44.26 -7.01 -16.43
C SER A 178 -43.94 -5.63 -15.86
N THR A 179 -42.71 -5.50 -15.35
CA THR A 179 -41.85 -4.31 -15.39
C THR A 179 -42.55 -2.95 -15.50
N LEU A 180 -42.81 -2.32 -14.35
CA LEU A 180 -43.19 -0.91 -14.29
C LEU A 180 -42.07 -0.05 -14.86
N ALA A 181 -42.41 0.65 -15.94
CA ALA A 181 -41.75 1.87 -16.37
C ALA A 181 -41.74 2.88 -15.23
N ALA A 182 -40.56 3.45 -14.94
CA ALA A 182 -40.42 4.53 -13.99
C ALA A 182 -40.98 5.83 -14.58
N THR A 183 -42.01 6.38 -13.95
CA THR A 183 -42.48 7.76 -14.17
C THR A 183 -41.44 8.74 -13.59
N PRO A 184 -40.97 9.74 -14.35
CA PRO A 184 -40.07 10.76 -13.83
C PRO A 184 -40.89 11.76 -12.99
N GLY A 185 -40.71 11.76 -11.67
CA GLY A 185 -41.32 12.78 -10.80
C GLY A 185 -41.74 12.37 -9.40
N ALA A 186 -41.50 11.12 -8.96
CA ALA A 186 -41.63 10.76 -7.56
C ALA A 186 -40.23 10.46 -7.02
N GLU A 187 -39.65 11.41 -6.29
CA GLU A 187 -38.59 11.08 -5.33
C GLU A 187 -39.21 10.14 -4.29
N SER A 188 -39.16 8.84 -4.56
CA SER A 188 -39.22 7.87 -3.49
C SER A 188 -38.02 8.20 -2.61
N VAL A 189 -38.27 8.88 -1.49
CA VAL A 189 -37.33 8.88 -0.37
C VAL A 189 -37.29 7.44 0.12
N ALA A 190 -36.52 6.61 -0.60
CA ALA A 190 -36.07 5.34 -0.07
C ALA A 190 -35.31 5.73 1.19
N GLU A 191 -35.82 5.36 2.36
CA GLU A 191 -35.11 5.53 3.61
C GLU A 191 -33.70 4.97 3.39
N ALA A 192 -32.70 5.84 3.53
CA ALA A 192 -31.31 5.41 3.42
C ALA A 192 -31.12 4.31 4.45
N ASP A 193 -30.77 3.12 3.97
CA ASP A 193 -30.49 1.97 4.83
C ASP A 193 -29.51 2.41 5.91
N ALA A 194 -29.87 2.21 7.18
CA ALA A 194 -29.09 2.71 8.32
C ALA A 194 -27.67 2.12 8.36
N ASP A 195 -27.45 1.04 7.62
CA ASP A 195 -26.16 0.36 7.44
C ASP A 195 -25.38 0.81 6.18
N SER A 196 -25.84 1.84 5.48
CA SER A 196 -25.12 2.41 4.32
C SER A 196 -24.02 3.39 4.75
N PHE A 197 -22.84 3.27 4.14
CA PHE A 197 -21.72 4.17 4.37
C PHE A 197 -21.05 4.57 3.05
N LEU A 198 -20.55 5.80 3.00
CA LEU A 198 -19.82 6.32 1.84
C LEU A 198 -18.41 5.73 1.82
N ILE A 199 -18.03 5.13 0.70
CA ILE A 199 -16.69 4.61 0.46
C ILE A 199 -16.06 5.45 -0.64
N ASP A 200 -14.85 5.95 -0.38
CA ASP A 200 -14.02 6.50 -1.44
C ASP A 200 -13.53 5.36 -2.33
N ALA A 201 -14.08 5.27 -3.54
CA ALA A 201 -13.70 4.25 -4.52
C ALA A 201 -12.21 4.30 -4.88
N THR A 202 -11.55 5.45 -4.73
CA THR A 202 -10.11 5.62 -5.01
C THR A 202 -9.22 5.08 -3.88
N ASP A 203 -9.78 4.78 -2.70
CA ASP A 203 -9.05 4.16 -1.58
C ASP A 203 -9.00 2.61 -1.68
N GLN A 204 -9.63 2.05 -2.73
CA GLN A 204 -9.66 0.60 -2.95
C GLN A 204 -8.25 0.08 -3.27
N THR A 205 -7.76 -0.81 -2.40
CA THR A 205 -6.40 -1.36 -2.47
C THR A 205 -6.48 -2.88 -2.29
N TRP A 206 -5.74 -3.62 -3.13
CA TRP A 206 -5.61 -5.07 -3.10
C TRP A 206 -4.17 -5.47 -2.80
N GLY A 207 -4.00 -6.60 -2.11
CA GLY A 207 -2.71 -7.27 -1.99
C GLY A 207 -2.70 -8.52 -2.88
N ALA A 208 -1.70 -8.65 -3.73
CA ALA A 208 -1.45 -9.85 -4.51
C ALA A 208 -0.16 -10.52 -4.02
N VAL A 209 -0.17 -11.84 -3.87
CA VAL A 209 1.04 -12.64 -3.64
C VAL A 209 1.31 -13.48 -4.87
N VAL A 210 2.54 -13.41 -5.36
CA VAL A 210 2.94 -14.03 -6.61
C VAL A 210 3.42 -15.46 -6.34
N GLY A 211 3.06 -16.40 -7.22
CA GLY A 211 3.51 -17.80 -7.11
C GLY A 211 5.00 -18.02 -7.41
N HIS A 212 5.73 -16.99 -7.82
CA HIS A 212 7.17 -17.02 -8.07
C HIS A 212 7.89 -15.91 -7.30
N ARG A 213 9.19 -16.11 -7.08
CA ARG A 213 10.06 -15.18 -6.35
C ARG A 213 10.69 -14.21 -7.34
N LEU A 214 10.47 -12.92 -7.14
CA LEU A 214 11.00 -11.85 -7.99
C LEU A 214 12.45 -11.53 -7.62
N GLY A 215 13.18 -10.93 -8.56
CA GLY A 215 14.58 -10.55 -8.38
C GLY A 215 14.71 -9.29 -7.54
N ASN A 216 15.57 -9.33 -6.52
CA ASN A 216 15.94 -8.21 -5.66
C ASN A 216 17.34 -7.70 -6.03
N SER A 217 17.53 -7.31 -7.29
CA SER A 217 18.81 -6.87 -7.86
C SER A 217 18.60 -5.72 -8.84
N THR A 218 19.55 -4.80 -8.91
CA THR A 218 19.60 -3.73 -9.92
C THR A 218 20.13 -4.21 -11.28
N THR A 219 20.74 -5.40 -11.35
CA THR A 219 21.49 -5.86 -12.53
C THR A 219 20.95 -7.19 -13.03
N LEU A 220 20.72 -7.30 -14.35
CA LEU A 220 20.24 -8.53 -15.00
C LEU A 220 21.23 -9.71 -14.93
N LEU A 221 22.49 -9.43 -14.63
CA LEU A 221 23.57 -10.41 -14.50
C LEU A 221 23.54 -11.13 -13.15
N GLU A 222 22.85 -10.60 -12.15
CA GLU A 222 22.78 -11.17 -10.81
C GLU A 222 21.33 -11.49 -10.44
N VAL A 223 20.99 -12.78 -10.46
CA VAL A 223 19.67 -13.26 -10.03
C VAL A 223 19.70 -13.50 -8.53
N ARG A 224 19.06 -12.61 -7.77
CA ARG A 224 18.88 -12.73 -6.31
C ARG A 224 17.39 -12.79 -5.97
N PRO A 225 16.77 -13.97 -5.91
CA PRO A 225 15.34 -14.08 -5.65
C PRO A 225 15.01 -13.70 -4.20
N ALA A 226 13.92 -12.95 -4.01
CA ALA A 226 13.32 -12.73 -2.69
C ALA A 226 12.80 -14.06 -2.10
N LEU A 227 12.55 -14.12 -0.78
CA LEU A 227 11.93 -15.28 -0.11
C LEU A 227 10.45 -15.45 -0.51
N ALA A 228 9.75 -14.33 -0.67
CA ALA A 228 8.39 -14.24 -1.20
C ALA A 228 8.18 -12.85 -1.84
N SER A 229 7.31 -12.78 -2.82
CA SER A 229 7.06 -11.56 -3.60
C SER A 229 5.58 -11.28 -3.76
N GLY A 230 5.20 -10.01 -3.76
CA GLY A 230 3.82 -9.56 -3.85
C GLY A 230 3.71 -8.14 -4.36
N TYR A 231 2.48 -7.70 -4.56
CA TYR A 231 2.16 -6.35 -5.00
C TYR A 231 1.08 -5.75 -4.11
N LEU A 232 1.26 -4.46 -3.81
CA LEU A 232 0.18 -3.60 -3.34
C LEU A 232 -0.37 -2.86 -4.56
N ILE A 233 -1.64 -3.07 -4.85
CA ILE A 233 -2.31 -2.58 -6.07
C ILE A 233 -3.41 -1.64 -5.62
N LYS A 234 -3.41 -0.40 -6.09
CA LYS A 234 -4.42 0.58 -5.73
C LYS A 234 -5.14 1.07 -6.98
N ARG A 235 -6.46 1.16 -6.89
CA ARG A 235 -7.28 1.71 -7.96
C ARG A 235 -6.90 3.18 -8.19
N THR A 236 -6.74 3.54 -9.45
CA THR A 236 -6.64 4.93 -9.89
C THR A 236 -8.01 5.38 -10.36
N GLY A 237 -8.51 6.48 -9.80
CA GLY A 237 -9.79 7.10 -10.14
C GLY A 237 -11.01 6.17 -10.22
N THR A 238 -12.02 6.59 -10.98
CA THR A 238 -13.34 5.93 -11.03
C THR A 238 -13.58 5.14 -12.30
N LYS A 239 -12.83 5.39 -13.37
CA LYS A 239 -12.97 4.68 -14.64
C LYS A 239 -12.26 3.33 -14.59
N LEU A 240 -12.82 2.34 -15.29
CA LEU A 240 -12.19 1.01 -15.39
C LEU A 240 -10.95 1.01 -16.29
N GLU A 241 -10.82 2.00 -17.16
CA GLU A 241 -9.71 2.16 -18.12
C GLU A 241 -8.44 2.76 -17.49
N GLU A 242 -8.52 3.24 -16.24
CA GLU A 242 -7.39 3.87 -15.58
C GLU A 242 -6.47 2.78 -14.99
N PRO A 243 -5.17 2.78 -15.33
CA PRO A 243 -4.24 1.78 -14.82
C PRO A 243 -4.06 1.96 -13.31
N PRO A 244 -4.08 0.87 -12.53
CA PRO A 244 -3.86 0.97 -11.10
C PRO A 244 -2.41 1.35 -10.80
N VAL A 245 -2.20 2.01 -9.67
CA VAL A 245 -0.86 2.22 -9.13
C VAL A 245 -0.43 0.94 -8.44
N VAL A 246 0.80 0.52 -8.70
CA VAL A 246 1.37 -0.71 -8.17
C VAL A 246 2.69 -0.44 -7.45
N MET A 247 2.91 -1.17 -6.36
CA MET A 247 4.19 -1.22 -5.66
C MET A 247 4.53 -2.69 -5.41
N GLU A 248 5.70 -3.11 -5.84
CA GLU A 248 6.23 -4.44 -5.54
C GLU A 248 6.72 -4.48 -4.10
N VAL A 249 6.51 -5.62 -3.44
CA VAL A 249 6.94 -5.86 -2.08
C VAL A 249 7.60 -7.24 -2.01
N ASN A 250 8.85 -7.26 -1.57
CA ASN A 250 9.69 -8.44 -1.53
C ASN A 250 10.15 -8.71 -0.10
N LEU A 251 9.92 -9.93 0.39
CA LEU A 251 10.50 -10.41 1.63
C LEU A 251 11.94 -10.85 1.37
N VAL A 252 12.92 -10.15 1.93
CA VAL A 252 14.35 -10.38 1.67
C VAL A 252 14.95 -11.32 2.71
N HIS A 253 14.64 -11.10 3.98
CA HIS A 253 15.18 -11.89 5.08
C HIS A 253 14.20 -11.98 6.26
N THR A 254 14.16 -13.14 6.90
CA THR A 254 13.48 -13.37 8.18
C THR A 254 14.01 -14.66 8.80
N GLU A 255 13.93 -14.78 10.13
CA GLU A 255 14.24 -16.01 10.88
C GLU A 255 13.12 -17.06 10.80
N ALA A 256 11.98 -16.71 10.20
CA ALA A 256 10.84 -17.62 10.06
C ALA A 256 11.15 -18.80 9.12
N THR A 257 10.43 -19.90 9.30
CA THR A 257 10.53 -21.05 8.39
C THR A 257 9.87 -20.76 7.03
N PRO A 258 10.26 -21.43 5.94
CA PRO A 258 9.71 -21.16 4.61
C PRO A 258 8.18 -21.27 4.49
N ARG A 259 7.54 -22.10 5.31
CA ARG A 259 6.08 -22.24 5.35
C ARG A 259 5.37 -20.96 5.83
N ALA A 260 6.09 -20.08 6.53
CA ALA A 260 5.56 -18.84 7.07
C ALA A 260 5.77 -17.63 6.16
N TYR A 261 6.55 -17.73 5.08
CA TYR A 261 6.90 -16.57 4.23
C TYR A 261 5.69 -15.92 3.57
N GLU A 262 4.81 -16.71 2.96
CA GLU A 262 3.62 -16.22 2.29
C GLU A 262 2.59 -15.64 3.27
N PRO A 263 2.25 -16.30 4.40
CA PRO A 263 1.45 -15.69 5.47
C PRO A 263 2.04 -14.39 6.00
N LEU A 264 3.36 -14.34 6.24
CA LEU A 264 4.06 -13.14 6.71
C LEU A 264 3.93 -12.01 5.67
N LEU A 265 4.16 -12.30 4.40
CA LEU A 265 4.04 -11.29 3.34
C LEU A 265 2.61 -10.74 3.23
N ARG A 266 1.57 -11.59 3.31
CA ARG A 266 0.16 -11.12 3.33
C ARG A 266 -0.10 -10.16 4.48
N GLU A 267 0.41 -10.49 5.66
CA GLU A 267 0.30 -9.62 6.83
C GLU A 267 1.02 -8.28 6.61
N MET A 268 2.23 -8.30 6.04
CA MET A 268 2.98 -7.08 5.73
C MET A 268 2.25 -6.20 4.72
N LEU A 269 1.62 -6.79 3.69
CA LEU A 269 0.80 -6.06 2.72
C LEU A 269 -0.40 -5.36 3.40
N CYS A 270 -1.03 -5.99 4.40
CA CYS A 270 -2.09 -5.37 5.19
C CYS A 270 -1.56 -4.16 5.99
N TYR A 271 -0.40 -4.28 6.63
CA TYR A 271 0.21 -3.15 7.33
C TYR A 271 0.59 -2.02 6.38
N PHE A 272 1.18 -2.34 5.22
CA PHE A 272 1.57 -1.33 4.23
C PHE A 272 0.35 -0.61 3.66
N ARG A 273 -0.76 -1.31 3.42
CA ARG A 273 -2.05 -0.70 3.02
C ARG A 273 -2.50 0.35 4.04
N ASN A 274 -2.48 0.01 5.34
CA ASN A 274 -2.90 0.92 6.40
C ASN A 274 -1.95 2.14 6.53
N LEU A 275 -0.65 1.90 6.42
CA LEU A 275 0.35 2.97 6.43
C LEU A 275 0.30 3.81 5.14
N GLY A 276 -0.23 3.29 4.04
CA GLY A 276 -0.54 4.05 2.83
C GLY A 276 -1.71 5.01 3.04
N THR A 277 -2.77 4.57 3.75
CA THR A 277 -3.85 5.47 4.18
C THR A 277 -3.32 6.59 5.07
N LEU A 278 -2.43 6.28 6.02
CA LEU A 278 -1.76 7.28 6.84
C LEU A 278 -0.94 8.27 6.00
N ALA A 279 -0.21 7.78 4.99
CA ALA A 279 0.58 8.61 4.09
C ALA A 279 -0.29 9.67 3.39
N ARG A 280 -1.47 9.25 2.89
CA ARG A 280 -2.46 10.13 2.26
C ARG A 280 -3.05 11.12 3.24
N ALA A 281 -3.50 10.65 4.40
CA ALA A 281 -4.08 11.50 5.45
C ALA A 281 -3.12 12.59 5.94
N ARG A 282 -1.81 12.33 5.87
CA ARG A 282 -0.74 13.29 6.23
C ARG A 282 -0.22 14.13 5.06
N GLY A 283 -0.74 13.97 3.85
CA GLY A 283 -0.28 14.69 2.65
C GLY A 283 1.14 14.32 2.21
N VAL A 284 1.66 13.16 2.64
CA VAL A 284 3.01 12.69 2.28
C VAL A 284 3.01 12.08 0.88
N VAL A 285 1.87 11.63 0.36
CA VAL A 285 1.75 11.08 -0.98
C VAL A 285 0.54 11.65 -1.70
N ASP A 286 0.51 11.50 -3.02
CA ASP A 286 -0.68 11.82 -3.81
C ASP A 286 -1.86 10.92 -3.40
N ARG A 287 -3.07 11.49 -3.34
CA ARG A 287 -4.25 10.76 -2.87
C ARG A 287 -4.66 9.66 -3.83
N GLU A 288 -4.48 9.84 -5.13
CA GLU A 288 -4.99 8.95 -6.17
C GLU A 288 -3.85 8.12 -6.77
N MET A 289 -2.75 8.77 -7.11
CA MET A 289 -1.65 8.23 -7.91
C MET A 289 -0.52 7.58 -7.09
N ASP A 290 -0.76 7.28 -5.81
CA ASP A 290 0.26 6.73 -4.92
C ASP A 290 -0.28 5.68 -3.95
N VAL A 291 0.51 4.63 -3.76
CA VAL A 291 0.21 3.48 -2.91
C VAL A 291 1.27 3.26 -1.82
N ARG A 292 2.35 4.05 -1.81
CA ARG A 292 3.47 3.88 -0.88
C ARG A 292 3.04 4.05 0.57
N PRO A 293 3.50 3.18 1.50
CA PRO A 293 3.29 3.38 2.92
C PRO A 293 4.09 4.59 3.41
N TRP A 294 3.63 5.23 4.49
CA TRP A 294 4.16 6.50 4.97
C TRP A 294 5.69 6.53 5.13
N HIS A 295 6.29 5.49 5.71
CA HIS A 295 7.73 5.46 5.98
C HIS A 295 8.57 5.38 4.70
N ILE A 296 8.12 4.65 3.69
CA ILE A 296 8.78 4.60 2.37
C ILE A 296 8.65 5.94 1.66
N ALA A 297 7.44 6.49 1.62
CA ALA A 297 7.21 7.77 0.97
C ALA A 297 8.01 8.92 1.62
N ALA A 298 8.08 8.93 2.96
CA ALA A 298 8.88 9.90 3.70
C ALA A 298 10.38 9.76 3.41
N ALA A 299 10.90 8.53 3.40
CA ALA A 299 12.30 8.26 3.08
C ALA A 299 12.67 8.68 1.64
N GLU A 300 11.87 8.28 0.65
CA GLU A 300 12.10 8.65 -0.76
C GLU A 300 11.99 10.16 -0.99
N LYS A 301 11.04 10.84 -0.33
CA LYS A 301 10.94 12.30 -0.41
C LYS A 301 12.15 12.98 0.22
N GLY A 302 12.68 12.46 1.33
CA GLY A 302 13.88 12.99 1.98
C GLY A 302 15.10 12.94 1.07
N VAL A 303 15.42 11.77 0.51
CA VAL A 303 16.57 11.66 -0.42
C VAL A 303 16.36 12.45 -1.70
N ARG A 304 15.12 12.52 -2.22
CA ARG A 304 14.82 13.34 -3.42
C ARG A 304 15.03 14.83 -3.15
N ALA A 305 14.58 15.33 -2.00
CA ALA A 305 14.77 16.73 -1.64
C ALA A 305 16.26 17.07 -1.47
N LEU A 306 17.02 16.21 -0.78
CA LEU A 306 18.45 16.42 -0.55
C LEU A 306 19.30 16.26 -1.82
N HIS A 307 18.91 15.36 -2.72
CA HIS A 307 19.55 15.20 -4.01
C HIS A 307 19.49 16.47 -4.86
N LEU A 308 18.41 17.26 -4.73
CA LEU A 308 18.20 18.51 -5.47
C LEU A 308 18.92 19.73 -4.85
N LEU A 309 19.48 19.63 -3.64
CA LEU A 309 20.16 20.76 -2.97
C LEU A 309 21.59 21.00 -3.48
N LEU A 310 22.07 20.20 -4.43
CA LEU A 310 23.43 20.24 -5.00
C LEU A 310 23.40 19.94 -6.50
#